data_AF-A0A660WRZ0-F1
#
_entry.id   AF-A0A660WRZ0-F1
#
_cell.length_a   1.000
_cell.length_b   1.000
_cell.length_c   1.000
_cell.angle_alpha   90.00
_cell.angle_beta   90.00
_cell.angle_gamma   90.00
#
_symmetry.space_group_name_H-M   'P 1'
#
loop_
_entity.id
_entity.type
_entity.pdbx_description
1 polymer ?
#
loop_
_entity_poly.entity_id
_entity_poly.type
_entity_poly.pdbx_seq_one_letter_code
_entity_poly.pdbx_strand_id
1 'polypeptide(L)'
;MLKRLAKNTTVLSLGTLFCRILGLIRDILIATYFGTSKILEAFIVAFRIPNVFRSLLGEGFSDSVATPVLSEYHNQRERFLLLGRRLFSVSLIILGIVVILGILFSKYLVIVIAPGFLKDSYKLSLANIFTKITFFYLF
;
A
#
# COMPACT_ATOMS: atom_id res chain seq x y z
N MET A 1 -1.85 -27.01 -21.76
CA MET A 1 -2.16 -25.61 -21.37
C MET A 1 -3.07 -25.53 -20.15
N LEU A 2 -4.28 -26.12 -20.18
CA LEU A 2 -5.25 -26.13 -19.06
C LEU A 2 -4.71 -26.65 -17.72
N LYS A 3 -4.01 -27.81 -17.70
CA LYS A 3 -3.42 -28.36 -16.46
C LYS A 3 -2.37 -27.44 -15.82
N ARG A 4 -1.61 -26.68 -16.63
CA ARG A 4 -0.56 -25.76 -16.16
C ARG A 4 -1.17 -24.47 -15.60
N LEU A 5 -2.23 -23.96 -16.23
CA LEU A 5 -3.01 -22.83 -15.72
C LEU A 5 -3.69 -23.20 -14.40
N ALA A 6 -4.38 -24.34 -14.34
CA ALA A 6 -5.05 -24.82 -13.13
C ALA A 6 -4.07 -24.97 -11.95
N LYS A 7 -2.89 -25.58 -12.18
CA LYS A 7 -1.87 -25.73 -11.13
C LYS A 7 -1.38 -24.38 -10.60
N ASN A 8 -1.09 -23.43 -11.49
CA ASN A 8 -0.60 -22.10 -11.09
C ASN A 8 -1.68 -21.32 -10.32
N THR A 9 -2.92 -21.31 -10.80
CA THR A 9 -4.05 -20.66 -10.13
C THR A 9 -4.31 -21.25 -8.74
N THR A 10 -4.22 -22.57 -8.58
CA THR A 10 -4.37 -23.23 -7.26
C THR A 10 -3.30 -22.78 -6.27
N VAL A 11 -2.03 -22.69 -6.71
CA VAL A 11 -0.93 -22.23 -5.84
C VAL A 11 -1.13 -20.77 -5.42
N LEU A 12 -1.49 -19.88 -6.34
CA LEU A 12 -1.80 -18.48 -6.02
C LEU A 12 -2.99 -18.35 -5.06
N SER A 13 -4.04 -19.14 -5.27
CA SER A 13 -5.24 -19.11 -4.43
C SER A 13 -4.95 -19.58 -3.01
N LEU A 14 -4.18 -20.67 -2.86
CA LEU A 14 -3.75 -21.17 -1.55
C LEU A 14 -2.84 -20.17 -0.83
N GLY A 15 -1.89 -19.56 -1.53
CA GLY A 15 -1.05 -18.50 -0.97
C GLY A 15 -1.87 -17.31 -0.48
N THR A 16 -2.87 -16.89 -1.27
CA THR A 16 -3.77 -15.79 -0.89
C THR A 16 -4.61 -16.13 0.34
N LEU A 17 -5.17 -17.33 0.41
CA LEU A 17 -5.92 -17.82 1.57
C LEU A 17 -5.05 -17.83 2.83
N PHE A 18 -3.82 -18.32 2.72
CA PHE A 18 -2.88 -18.36 3.84
C PHE A 18 -2.56 -16.96 4.36
N CYS A 19 -2.24 -16.01 3.47
CA CYS A 19 -2.01 -14.61 3.84
C CYS A 19 -3.23 -13.97 4.52
N ARG A 20 -4.46 -14.29 4.07
CA ARG A 20 -5.69 -13.79 4.69
C ARG A 20 -5.89 -14.37 6.09
N ILE A 21 -5.65 -15.66 6.29
CA ILE A 21 -5.75 -16.29 7.62
C ILE A 21 -4.75 -15.67 8.59
N LEU A 22 -3.50 -15.48 8.17
CA LEU A 22 -2.49 -14.81 9.00
C LEU A 22 -2.88 -13.36 9.31
N GLY A 23 -3.45 -12.64 8.33
CA GLY A 23 -3.98 -11.29 8.53
C GLY A 23 -5.11 -11.25 9.57
N LEU A 24 -6.03 -12.21 9.51
CA LEU A 24 -7.11 -12.33 10.50
C LEU A 24 -6.58 -12.62 11.90
N ILE A 25 -5.61 -13.53 12.03
CA ILE A 25 -4.96 -13.82 13.32
C ILE A 25 -4.30 -12.56 13.88
N ARG A 26 -3.56 -11.82 13.04
CA ARG A 26 -2.97 -10.52 13.44
C ARG A 26 -4.04 -9.55 13.94
N ASP A 27 -5.15 -9.42 13.23
CA ASP A 27 -6.21 -8.48 13.57
C ASP A 27 -6.92 -8.87 14.88
N ILE A 28 -7.13 -10.18 15.12
CA ILE A 28 -7.65 -10.70 16.39
C ILE A 28 -6.68 -10.37 17.54
N LEU A 29 -5.38 -10.65 17.38
CA LEU A 29 -4.38 -10.38 18.41
C LEU A 29 -4.33 -8.88 18.75
N ILE A 30 -4.31 -8.03 17.72
CA ILE A 30 -4.34 -6.57 17.91
C ILE A 30 -5.59 -6.16 18.69
N ALA A 31 -6.76 -6.67 18.32
CA ALA A 31 -8.01 -6.35 19.01
C ALA A 31 -8.01 -6.85 20.47
N THR A 32 -7.47 -8.04 20.74
CA THR A 32 -7.42 -8.61 22.10
C THR A 32 -6.45 -7.87 23.02
N TYR A 33 -5.29 -7.43 22.52
CA TYR A 33 -4.27 -6.78 23.36
C TYR A 33 -4.46 -5.26 23.48
N PHE A 34 -4.97 -4.60 22.44
CA PHE A 34 -5.08 -3.14 22.40
C PHE A 34 -6.52 -2.62 22.52
N GLY A 35 -7.55 -3.44 22.25
CA GLY A 35 -8.96 -3.06 22.31
C GLY A 35 -9.26 -1.76 21.55
N THR A 36 -10.15 -0.93 22.10
CA THR A 36 -10.46 0.41 21.57
C THR A 36 -9.49 1.48 22.10
N SER A 37 -8.19 1.20 22.02
CA SER A 37 -7.17 2.17 22.45
C SER A 37 -7.10 3.35 21.47
N LYS A 38 -7.04 4.58 22.02
CA LYS A 38 -6.84 5.80 21.24
C LYS A 38 -5.58 5.73 20.36
N ILE A 39 -4.56 5.01 20.81
CA ILE A 39 -3.30 4.82 20.09
C ILE A 39 -3.50 3.91 18.88
N LEU A 40 -4.22 2.80 19.07
CA LEU A 40 -4.48 1.86 17.98
C LEU A 40 -5.33 2.50 16.89
N GLU A 41 -6.39 3.22 17.26
CA GLU A 41 -7.23 3.92 16.27
C GLU A 41 -6.42 4.92 15.45
N ALA A 42 -5.54 5.70 16.11
CA ALA A 42 -4.65 6.63 15.44
C ALA A 42 -3.68 5.92 14.48
N PHE A 43 -3.14 4.78 14.89
CA PHE A 43 -2.25 3.96 14.06
C PHE A 43 -2.98 3.35 12.85
N ILE A 44 -4.17 2.80 13.03
CA ILE A 44 -4.97 2.20 11.94
C ILE A 44 -5.30 3.26 10.88
N VAL A 45 -5.73 4.44 11.29
CA VAL A 45 -6.00 5.56 10.38
C VAL A 45 -4.72 5.98 9.65
N ALA A 46 -3.64 6.19 10.41
CA ALA A 46 -2.35 6.59 9.85
C ALA A 46 -1.84 5.58 8.81
N PHE A 47 -1.91 4.28 9.10
CA PHE A 47 -1.44 3.22 8.21
C PHE A 47 -2.35 3.05 6.98
N ARG A 48 -3.64 3.37 7.08
CA ARG A 48 -4.56 3.31 5.94
C ARG A 48 -4.21 4.31 4.85
N ILE A 49 -3.76 5.51 5.21
CA ILE A 49 -3.46 6.58 4.23
C ILE A 49 -2.41 6.14 3.21
N PRO A 50 -1.16 5.77 3.58
CA PRO A 50 -0.15 5.35 2.61
C PRO A 50 -0.54 4.06 1.89
N ASN A 51 -1.31 3.16 2.53
CA ASN A 51 -1.78 1.94 1.87
C ASN A 51 -2.71 2.21 0.69
N VAL A 52 -3.58 3.23 0.77
CA VAL A 52 -4.41 3.65 -0.36
C VAL A 52 -3.52 4.11 -1.52
N PHE A 53 -2.51 4.94 -1.25
CA PHE A 53 -1.55 5.37 -2.27
C PHE A 53 -0.78 4.19 -2.86
N ARG A 54 -0.36 3.22 -2.04
CA ARG A 54 0.36 2.02 -2.49
C ARG A 54 -0.50 1.16 -3.42
N SER A 55 -1.78 0.98 -3.07
CA SER A 55 -2.69 0.20 -3.90
C SER A 55 -3.00 0.92 -5.22
N LEU A 56 -3.14 2.25 -5.21
CA LEU A 56 -3.39 3.03 -6.43
C LEU A 56 -2.15 3.12 -7.35
N LEU A 57 -1.01 3.53 -6.80
CA LEU A 57 0.20 3.86 -7.57
C LEU A 57 1.15 2.68 -7.77
N GLY A 58 1.10 1.68 -6.89
CA GLY A 58 1.92 0.48 -6.98
C GLY A 58 1.16 -0.65 -7.67
N GLU A 59 0.18 -1.22 -6.98
CA GLU A 59 -0.60 -2.36 -7.48
C GLU A 59 -1.38 -1.97 -8.74
N GLY A 60 -2.15 -0.88 -8.70
CA GLY A 60 -2.97 -0.41 -9.81
C GLY A 60 -2.17 -0.09 -11.07
N PHE A 61 -1.04 0.61 -10.93
CA PHE A 61 -0.14 0.89 -12.06
C PHE A 61 0.49 -0.39 -12.63
N SER A 62 0.91 -1.30 -11.75
CA SER A 62 1.58 -2.54 -12.17
C SER A 62 0.65 -3.46 -12.95
N ASP A 63 -0.60 -3.58 -12.52
CA ASP A 63 -1.60 -4.43 -13.17
C ASP A 63 -2.15 -3.82 -14.46
N SER A 64 -2.37 -2.51 -14.49
CA SER A 64 -3.01 -1.84 -15.64
C SER A 64 -2.03 -1.38 -16.73
N VAL A 65 -0.79 -1.02 -16.39
CA VAL A 65 0.16 -0.40 -17.33
C VAL A 65 1.48 -1.15 -17.39
N ALA A 66 2.16 -1.35 -16.25
CA ALA A 66 3.53 -1.86 -16.28
C ALA A 66 3.61 -3.29 -16.84
N THR A 67 2.78 -4.21 -16.33
CA THR A 67 2.79 -5.61 -16.75
C THR A 67 2.40 -5.79 -18.22
N PRO A 68 1.30 -5.21 -18.73
CA PRO A 68 0.95 -5.30 -20.15
C PRO A 68 2.05 -4.76 -21.06
N VAL A 69 2.56 -3.56 -20.78
CA VAL A 69 3.60 -2.91 -21.60
C VAL A 69 4.90 -3.72 -21.59
N LEU A 70 5.33 -4.22 -20.43
CA LEU A 70 6.54 -5.05 -20.35
C LEU A 70 6.35 -6.42 -21.03
N SER A 71 5.16 -7.00 -20.96
CA SER A 71 4.85 -8.30 -21.57
C SER A 71 4.93 -8.28 -23.10
N GLU A 72 4.57 -7.16 -23.74
CA GLU A 72 4.64 -7.00 -25.20
C GLU A 72 6.08 -7.10 -25.72
N TYR A 73 7.06 -6.65 -24.94
CA TYR A 73 8.48 -6.65 -25.31
C TYR A 73 9.29 -7.78 -24.67
N HIS A 74 8.65 -8.81 -24.09
CA HIS A 74 9.35 -9.90 -23.38
C HIS A 74 10.41 -10.63 -24.24
N ASN A 75 10.21 -10.70 -25.56
CA ASN A 75 11.16 -11.32 -26.49
C ASN A 75 12.32 -10.39 -26.92
N GLN A 76 12.25 -9.10 -26.61
CA GLN A 76 13.25 -8.09 -27.00
C GLN A 76 14.00 -7.61 -25.75
N ARG A 77 14.98 -8.40 -25.29
CA ARG A 77 15.67 -8.21 -24.00
C ARG A 77 16.17 -6.78 -23.76
N GLU A 78 16.82 -6.16 -24.75
CA GLU A 78 17.35 -4.80 -24.59
C GLU A 78 16.23 -3.75 -24.40
N ARG A 79 15.18 -3.82 -25.23
CA ARG A 79 14.04 -2.90 -25.13
C ARG A 79 13.25 -3.13 -23.84
N PHE A 80 13.05 -4.38 -23.44
CA PHE A 80 12.44 -4.73 -22.15
C PHE A 80 13.18 -4.08 -20.97
N LEU A 81 14.51 -4.22 -20.92
CA LEU A 81 15.33 -3.65 -19.86
C LEU A 81 15.30 -2.11 -19.87
N LEU A 82 15.33 -1.50 -21.05
CA LEU A 82 15.30 -0.04 -21.19
C LEU A 82 13.94 0.53 -20.76
N LEU A 83 12.84 -0.09 -21.17
CA LEU A 83 11.48 0.27 -20.73
C LEU A 83 11.32 0.06 -19.23
N GLY A 84 11.75 -1.08 -18.69
CA GLY A 84 11.70 -1.37 -17.26
C GLY A 84 12.44 -0.33 -16.42
N ARG A 85 13.66 0.06 -16.83
CA ARG A 85 14.43 1.12 -16.14
C ARG A 85 13.72 2.48 -16.19
N ARG A 86 13.13 2.83 -17.33
CA ARG A 86 12.38 4.10 -17.48
C ARG A 86 11.12 4.11 -16.62
N LEU A 87 10.31 3.06 -16.68
CA LEU A 87 9.09 2.92 -15.87
C LEU A 87 9.44 2.99 -14.39
N PHE A 88 10.44 2.22 -13.95
CA PHE A 88 10.90 2.24 -12.57
C PHE A 88 11.37 3.64 -12.12
N SER A 89 12.19 4.32 -12.95
CA SER A 89 12.69 5.65 -12.62
C SER A 89 11.57 6.69 -12.51
N VAL A 90 10.60 6.65 -13.43
CA VAL A 90 9.42 7.54 -13.39
C VAL A 90 8.55 7.24 -12.18
N SER A 91 8.27 5.97 -11.91
CA SER A 91 7.53 5.55 -10.70
C SER A 91 8.23 6.04 -9.44
N LEU A 92 9.55 5.90 -9.34
CA LEU A 92 10.33 6.36 -8.19
C LEU A 92 10.20 7.87 -7.96
N ILE A 93 10.23 8.68 -9.03
CA ILE A 93 10.06 10.13 -8.95
C ILE A 93 8.64 10.48 -8.50
N ILE A 94 7.62 9.85 -9.08
CA ILE A 94 6.21 10.08 -8.71
C ILE A 94 5.98 9.70 -7.24
N LEU A 95 6.45 8.53 -6.81
CA LEU A 95 6.38 8.07 -5.43
C LEU A 95 7.11 9.03 -4.48
N GLY A 96 8.29 9.52 -4.87
CA GLY A 96 9.03 10.52 -4.11
C GLY A 96 8.21 11.79 -3.88
N ILE A 97 7.57 12.32 -4.92
CA ILE A 97 6.69 13.49 -4.82
C ILE A 97 5.49 13.20 -3.90
N VAL A 98 4.85 12.04 -4.06
CA VAL A 98 3.69 11.64 -3.25
C VAL A 98 4.07 11.49 -1.79
N VAL A 99 5.25 10.96 -1.48
CA VAL A 99 5.75 10.83 -0.10
C VAL A 99 6.00 12.21 0.52
N ILE A 100 6.68 13.12 -0.20
CA ILE A 100 6.93 14.47 0.29
C ILE A 100 5.61 15.21 0.55
N LEU A 101 4.68 15.17 -0.40
CA LEU A 101 3.36 15.79 -0.25
C LEU A 101 2.57 15.13 0.89
N GLY A 102 2.62 13.81 1.01
CA GLY A 102 1.95 13.06 2.06
C GLY A 102 2.44 13.43 3.47
N ILE A 103 3.74 13.64 3.63
CA ILE A 103 4.33 14.09 4.90
C ILE A 103 3.97 15.56 5.19
N LEU A 104 4.00 16.43 4.18
CA LEU A 104 3.67 17.86 4.33
C LEU A 104 2.19 18.05 4.69
N PHE A 105 1.31 17.32 4.02
CA PHE A 105 -0.15 17.41 4.17
C PHE A 105 -0.73 16.32 5.09
N SER A 106 0.10 15.63 5.89
CA SER A 106 -0.31 14.48 6.72
C SER A 106 -1.51 14.79 7.61
N LYS A 107 -1.54 15.97 8.24
CA LYS A 107 -2.66 16.41 9.10
C LYS A 107 -3.97 16.50 8.31
N TYR A 108 -3.93 17.06 7.10
CA TYR A 108 -5.12 17.20 6.25
C TYR A 108 -5.61 15.82 5.76
N LEU A 109 -4.68 14.94 5.39
CA LEU A 109 -5.02 13.57 4.99
C LEU A 109 -5.72 12.80 6.13
N VAL A 110 -5.23 12.95 7.37
CA VAL A 110 -5.88 12.37 8.56
C VAL A 110 -7.28 12.93 8.75
N ILE A 111 -7.49 14.23 8.59
CA ILE A 111 -8.82 14.86 8.75
C ILE A 111 -9.80 14.37 7.68
N VAL A 112 -9.34 14.19 6.44
CA VAL A 112 -10.18 13.66 5.34
C VAL A 112 -10.61 12.22 5.60
N ILE A 113 -9.69 11.36 6.07
CA ILE A 113 -9.98 9.94 6.34
C ILE A 113 -10.75 9.75 7.65
N ALA A 114 -10.46 10.56 8.67
CA ALA A 114 -11.01 10.43 10.02
C ALA A 114 -11.40 11.81 10.60
N PRO A 115 -12.47 12.46 10.07
CA PRO A 115 -12.90 13.78 10.55
C PRO A 115 -13.32 13.77 12.02
N GLY A 116 -13.71 12.60 12.56
CA GLY A 116 -14.02 12.42 13.98
C GLY A 116 -12.86 12.76 14.93
N PHE A 117 -11.61 12.73 14.46
CA PHE A 117 -10.44 13.09 15.28
C PHE A 117 -10.31 14.59 15.54
N LEU A 118 -11.06 15.45 14.83
CA LEU A 118 -11.12 16.88 15.13
C LEU A 118 -11.61 17.17 16.56
N LYS A 119 -12.42 16.28 17.13
CA LYS A 119 -12.94 16.40 18.50
C LYS A 119 -11.95 15.91 19.57
N ASP A 120 -10.90 15.18 19.19
CA ASP A 120 -9.89 14.63 20.10
C ASP A 120 -8.49 15.02 19.62
N SER A 121 -7.99 16.14 20.16
CA SER A 121 -6.69 16.71 19.78
C SER A 121 -5.52 15.74 19.99
N TYR A 122 -5.62 14.84 20.97
CA TYR A 122 -4.60 13.83 21.23
C TYR A 122 -4.55 12.79 20.11
N LYS A 123 -5.71 12.24 19.70
CA LYS A 123 -5.80 11.30 18.58
C LYS A 123 -5.32 11.91 17.27
N LEU A 124 -5.70 13.16 16.99
CA LEU A 124 -5.29 13.85 15.77
C LEU A 124 -3.77 14.07 15.72
N SER A 125 -3.16 14.49 16.83
CA SER A 125 -1.71 14.69 16.92
C SER A 125 -0.96 13.37 16.70
N LEU A 126 -1.43 12.30 17.34
CA LEU A 126 -0.80 10.99 17.25
C LEU A 126 -0.93 10.39 15.84
N ALA A 127 -2.12 10.47 15.24
CA ALA A 127 -2.35 10.02 13.86
C ALA A 127 -1.51 10.81 12.86
N ASN A 128 -1.32 12.12 13.08
CA ASN A 128 -0.46 12.95 12.25
C ASN A 128 1.01 12.48 12.31
N ILE A 129 1.54 12.21 13.51
CA ILE A 129 2.92 11.71 13.68
C ILE A 129 3.07 10.33 13.01
N PHE A 130 2.16 9.41 13.29
CA PHE A 130 2.19 8.07 12.69
C PHE A 130 2.05 8.13 11.18
N THR A 131 1.25 9.05 10.62
CA THR A 131 1.10 9.21 9.17
C THR A 131 2.44 9.61 8.55
N LYS A 132 3.16 10.58 9.13
CA LYS A 132 4.48 10.98 8.64
C LYS A 132 5.48 9.82 8.63
N ILE A 133 5.46 8.98 9.66
CA ILE A 133 6.35 7.81 9.75
C ILE A 133 5.94 6.74 8.74
N THR A 134 4.65 6.41 8.68
CA THR A 134 4.14 5.34 7.83
C THR A 134 4.18 5.70 6.35
N PHE A 135 4.26 6.98 5.96
CA PHE A 135 4.42 7.36 4.56
C PHE A 135 5.74 6.88 3.94
N PHE A 136 6.78 6.64 4.74
CA PHE A 136 8.02 6.03 4.24
C PHE A 136 7.83 4.60 3.75
N TYR A 137 6.76 3.90 4.15
CA TYR A 137 6.40 2.57 3.64
C TYR A 137 6.10 2.54 2.13
N LEU A 138 5.86 3.70 1.51
CA LEU A 138 5.64 3.79 0.07
C LEU A 138 6.93 3.62 -0.75
N PHE A 139 8.10 3.91 -0.17
CA PHE A 139 9.40 3.62 -0.79
C PHE A 139 9.81 2.16 -0.53
#